data_AF-A0A5Q4EZU6-F1
#
_entry.id   AF-A0A5Q4EZU6-F1
#
_cell.length_a   1.000
_cell.length_b   1.000
_cell.length_c   1.000
_cell.angle_alpha   90.00
_cell.angle_beta   90.00
_cell.angle_gamma   90.00
#
_symmetry.space_group_name_H-M   'P 1'
#
loop_
_entity.id
_entity.type
_entity.pdbx_description
1 polymer ?
#
loop_
_entity_poly.entity_id
_entity_poly.type
_entity_poly.pdbx_seq_one_letter_code
_entity_poly.pdbx_strand_id
1 'polypeptide(L)'
;MIRGGAPTALSAARPAALTALLLVSAALGLSGCASLPGEEGDTAAAWQGPDCVQLSRVREYQLLDSRNLLVYAPDRANAFHIVLAGACPGLRLGAGLRMQGDRGRLCGFPGERLSAALPGLDSRRDRDEGCRISSVQALDPAGLQELLIRFGRGEDGEPAAGEPEQQMP
;
A
#
# COMPACT_ATOMS: atom_id res chain seq x y z
N MET A 1 -26.76 -54.59 -3.75
CA MET A 1 -26.98 -55.05 -5.14
C MET A 1 -28.47 -54.84 -5.41
N ILE A 2 -28.94 -53.92 -6.25
CA ILE A 2 -29.10 -53.98 -7.72
C ILE A 2 -29.32 -52.51 -8.16
N ARG A 3 -28.39 -51.87 -8.87
CA ARG A 3 -28.38 -51.59 -10.34
C ARG A 3 -29.60 -50.81 -10.87
N GLY A 4 -29.31 -49.63 -11.41
CA GLY A 4 -30.29 -48.73 -12.04
C GLY A 4 -30.53 -48.96 -13.54
N GLY A 5 -31.16 -47.96 -14.15
CA GLY A 5 -31.37 -47.85 -15.60
C GLY A 5 -32.64 -47.06 -15.92
N ALA A 6 -32.50 -45.81 -16.37
CA ALA A 6 -33.52 -45.14 -17.20
C ALA A 6 -33.47 -45.74 -18.62
N PRO A 7 -34.50 -45.60 -19.47
CA PRO A 7 -34.54 -44.41 -20.33
C PRO A 7 -35.93 -43.97 -20.88
N THR A 8 -35.98 -42.69 -21.31
CA THR A 8 -36.66 -42.09 -22.48
C THR A 8 -38.11 -42.42 -22.85
N ALA A 9 -38.92 -41.37 -23.00
CA ALA A 9 -39.96 -41.29 -24.03
C ALA A 9 -39.93 -39.91 -24.72
N LEU A 10 -39.56 -39.92 -26.00
CA LEU A 10 -39.59 -38.81 -26.94
C LEU A 10 -40.94 -38.91 -27.68
N SER A 11 -41.76 -37.85 -27.67
CA SER A 11 -43.00 -37.81 -28.47
C SER A 11 -42.87 -36.77 -29.58
N ALA A 12 -43.10 -37.24 -30.80
CA ALA A 12 -42.97 -36.53 -32.06
C ALA A 12 -44.31 -35.93 -32.49
N ALA A 13 -44.28 -34.81 -33.22
CA ALA A 13 -44.90 -34.67 -34.55
C ALA A 13 -44.99 -33.19 -34.98
N ARG A 14 -44.50 -32.91 -36.19
CA ARG A 14 -44.63 -31.65 -36.94
C ARG A 14 -45.94 -31.68 -37.77
N PRO A 15 -46.46 -30.54 -38.22
CA PRO A 15 -46.21 -30.10 -39.61
C PRO A 15 -46.00 -28.56 -39.70
N ALA A 16 -45.00 -28.02 -40.41
CA ALA A 16 -44.88 -27.89 -41.87
C ALA A 16 -46.04 -27.12 -42.52
N ALA A 17 -45.84 -25.82 -42.83
CA ALA A 17 -45.84 -25.29 -44.20
C ALA A 17 -46.07 -23.77 -44.28
N LEU A 18 -45.11 -23.11 -44.94
CA LEU A 18 -45.27 -21.98 -45.86
C LEU A 18 -46.09 -20.75 -45.44
N THR A 19 -45.40 -19.64 -45.19
CA THR A 19 -45.61 -18.45 -46.05
C THR A 19 -44.33 -17.63 -46.09
N ALA A 20 -43.69 -17.61 -47.26
CA ALA A 20 -42.56 -16.76 -47.57
C ALA A 20 -43.07 -15.41 -48.13
N LEU A 21 -42.63 -14.30 -47.54
CA LEU A 21 -42.53 -12.99 -48.18
C LEU A 21 -41.47 -12.18 -47.39
N LEU A 22 -40.18 -12.26 -47.73
CA LEU A 22 -39.45 -11.31 -48.60
C LEU A 22 -39.56 -9.84 -48.15
N LEU A 23 -38.53 -9.32 -47.48
CA LEU A 23 -37.56 -8.32 -48.00
C LEU A 23 -36.89 -7.50 -46.89
N VAL A 24 -35.56 -7.61 -46.84
CA VAL A 24 -34.59 -6.51 -46.68
C VAL A 24 -34.68 -5.65 -45.42
N SER A 25 -33.80 -5.95 -44.45
CA SER A 25 -33.04 -4.94 -43.72
C SER A 25 -31.74 -5.56 -43.22
N ALA A 26 -30.73 -5.59 -44.09
CA ALA A 26 -29.35 -5.71 -43.68
C ALA A 26 -28.92 -4.36 -43.10
N ALA A 27 -28.61 -4.31 -41.81
CA ALA A 27 -27.70 -3.30 -41.27
C ALA A 27 -27.03 -3.77 -39.97
N LEU A 28 -25.77 -4.16 -40.12
CA LEU A 28 -24.65 -4.04 -39.19
C LEU A 28 -24.89 -4.22 -37.68
N GLY A 29 -24.36 -5.34 -37.18
CA GLY A 29 -24.07 -5.54 -35.76
C GLY A 29 -22.98 -6.60 -35.57
N LEU A 30 -21.83 -6.43 -36.22
CA LEU A 30 -20.60 -7.17 -35.87
C LEU A 30 -20.11 -6.62 -34.51
N SER A 31 -20.63 -7.15 -33.41
CA SER A 31 -19.95 -7.02 -32.11
C SER A 31 -18.84 -8.06 -32.04
N GLY A 32 -17.74 -7.77 -32.71
CA GLY A 32 -16.46 -8.39 -32.40
C GLY A 32 -15.92 -7.77 -31.12
N CYS A 33 -15.81 -8.54 -30.04
CA CYS A 33 -14.91 -8.18 -28.95
C CYS A 33 -13.49 -8.42 -29.45
N ALA A 34 -12.87 -7.37 -30.00
CA ALA A 34 -11.43 -7.31 -30.07
C ALA A 34 -10.92 -7.21 -28.61
N SER A 35 -10.35 -8.29 -28.09
CA SER A 35 -9.49 -8.21 -26.92
C SER A 35 -8.26 -7.39 -27.30
N LEU A 36 -8.30 -6.10 -27.00
CA LEU A 36 -7.11 -5.29 -26.86
C LEU A 36 -6.34 -5.85 -25.65
N PRO A 37 -5.00 -6.04 -25.72
CA PRO A 37 -4.20 -6.02 -24.50
C PRO A 37 -4.21 -4.57 -24.03
N GLY A 38 -5.29 -4.20 -23.33
CA GLY A 38 -5.27 -3.07 -22.46
C GLY A 38 -4.25 -3.40 -21.37
N GLU A 39 -3.17 -2.64 -21.34
CA GLU A 39 -2.42 -2.41 -20.11
C GLU A 39 -3.39 -1.75 -19.12
N GLU A 40 -4.26 -2.57 -18.55
CA GLU A 40 -4.95 -2.26 -17.31
C GLU A 40 -3.86 -2.23 -16.27
N GLY A 41 -3.36 -1.02 -16.04
CA GLY A 41 -2.67 -0.66 -14.82
C GLY A 41 -3.54 -1.16 -13.68
N ASP A 42 -3.13 -2.30 -13.14
CA ASP A 42 -3.66 -2.93 -11.95
C ASP A 42 -3.32 -1.99 -10.79
N THR A 43 -4.07 -0.90 -10.69
CA THR A 43 -4.27 -0.21 -9.41
C THR A 43 -5.41 -0.89 -8.68
N ALA A 44 -5.48 -2.22 -8.65
CA ALA A 44 -5.75 -2.82 -7.36
C ALA A 44 -4.55 -2.41 -6.49
N ALA A 45 -4.76 -1.38 -5.67
CA ALA A 45 -4.10 -1.35 -4.39
C ALA A 45 -4.56 -2.63 -3.65
N ALA A 46 -3.97 -3.76 -4.04
CA ALA A 46 -4.07 -5.02 -3.35
C ALA A 46 -3.71 -4.65 -1.93
N TRP A 47 -4.65 -4.84 -1.01
CA TRP A 47 -4.42 -4.60 0.40
C TRP A 47 -3.40 -5.67 0.83
N GLN A 48 -2.13 -5.37 0.61
CA GLN A 48 -0.99 -6.10 1.13
C GLN A 48 -1.10 -5.86 2.63
N GLY A 49 -1.31 -6.94 3.39
CA GLY A 49 -1.33 -6.84 4.84
C GLY A 49 -0.06 -6.13 5.35
N PRO A 50 -0.06 -5.68 6.61
CA PRO A 50 1.06 -4.91 7.14
C PRO A 50 2.39 -5.62 6.91
N ASP A 51 3.35 -4.91 6.31
CA ASP A 51 4.73 -5.37 6.23
C ASP A 51 5.37 -5.29 7.61
N CYS A 52 6.22 -6.26 7.93
CA CYS A 52 6.91 -6.33 9.21
C CYS A 52 8.41 -6.09 9.04
N VAL A 53 8.96 -5.08 9.74
CA VAL A 53 10.41 -4.89 9.85
C VAL A 53 10.96 -5.59 11.09
N GLN A 54 12.05 -6.35 10.93
CA GLN A 54 12.74 -6.98 12.05
C GLN A 54 13.67 -5.97 12.73
N LEU A 55 13.43 -5.66 14.00
CA LEU A 55 14.16 -4.62 14.74
C LEU A 55 15.66 -4.91 14.86
N SER A 56 16.05 -6.17 14.99
CA SER A 56 17.47 -6.58 15.04
C SER A 56 18.22 -6.39 13.73
N ARG A 57 17.51 -6.14 12.62
CA ARG A 57 18.09 -5.88 11.30
C ARG A 57 18.13 -4.39 10.96
N VAL A 58 17.51 -3.53 11.76
CA VAL A 58 17.53 -2.09 11.51
C VAL A 58 18.97 -1.58 11.62
N ARG A 59 19.43 -0.92 10.57
CA ARG A 59 20.77 -0.32 10.53
C ARG A 59 20.73 1.19 10.66
N GLU A 60 19.77 1.78 9.99
CA GLU A 60 19.67 3.22 9.88
C GLU A 60 18.21 3.62 9.81
N TYR A 61 17.93 4.82 10.31
CA TYR A 61 16.64 5.45 10.17
C TYR A 61 16.83 6.92 9.80
N GLN A 62 15.83 7.47 9.11
CA GLN A 62 15.78 8.88 8.75
C GLN A 62 14.39 9.41 9.04
N LEU A 63 14.30 10.49 9.83
CA LEU A 63 13.05 11.22 10.00
C LEU A 63 12.78 12.06 8.76
N LEU A 64 11.63 11.83 8.13
CA LEU A 64 11.16 12.62 7.01
C LEU A 64 10.43 13.87 7.53
N ASP A 65 9.58 13.70 8.55
CA ASP A 65 8.93 14.80 9.27
C ASP A 65 8.56 14.40 10.74
N SER A 66 7.52 15.00 11.33
CA SER A 66 7.05 14.66 12.69
C SER A 66 6.18 13.40 12.77
N ARG A 67 5.82 12.79 11.64
CA ARG A 67 4.92 11.62 11.54
C ARG A 67 5.48 10.50 10.67
N ASN A 68 6.47 10.78 9.85
CA ASN A 68 6.98 9.89 8.82
C ASN A 68 8.45 9.57 9.10
N LEU A 69 8.74 8.28 9.16
CA LEU A 69 10.07 7.74 9.38
C LEU A 69 10.39 6.77 8.24
N LEU A 70 11.61 6.86 7.74
CA LEU A 70 12.20 5.89 6.83
C LEU A 70 13.16 5.00 7.61
N VAL A 71 13.07 3.69 7.45
CA VAL A 71 13.92 2.70 8.13
C VAL A 71 14.57 1.78 7.11
N TYR A 72 15.88 1.56 7.23
CA TYR A 72 16.64 0.65 6.38
C TYR A 72 17.00 -0.63 7.13
N ALA A 73 16.62 -1.79 6.58
CA ALA A 73 16.81 -3.10 7.20
C ALA A 73 16.78 -4.25 6.18
N PRO A 74 17.83 -5.07 6.01
CA PRO A 74 19.13 -5.02 6.68
C PRO A 74 20.15 -4.06 6.03
N ASP A 75 19.81 -3.47 4.89
CA ASP A 75 20.68 -2.61 4.08
C ASP A 75 19.87 -1.47 3.43
N ARG A 76 20.54 -0.59 2.69
CA ARG A 76 19.93 0.56 2.02
C ARG A 76 18.97 0.19 0.89
N ALA A 77 19.05 -1.04 0.35
CA ALA A 77 18.15 -1.49 -0.71
C ALA A 77 16.79 -1.95 -0.14
N ASN A 78 16.74 -2.27 1.16
CA ASN A 78 15.52 -2.69 1.84
C ASN A 78 15.05 -1.57 2.77
N ALA A 79 14.12 -0.75 2.27
CA ALA A 79 13.58 0.40 2.99
C ALA A 79 12.13 0.15 3.42
N PHE A 80 11.77 0.73 4.56
CA PHE A 80 10.43 0.67 5.13
C PHE A 80 9.95 2.08 5.47
N HIS A 81 8.76 2.44 5.01
CA HIS A 81 8.06 3.63 5.45
C HIS A 81 7.22 3.32 6.68
N ILE A 82 7.47 4.06 7.76
CA ILE A 82 6.72 3.96 9.01
C ILE A 82 5.97 5.27 9.22
N VAL A 83 4.65 5.17 9.40
CA VAL A 83 3.78 6.31 9.70
C VAL A 83 3.31 6.24 11.14
N LEU A 84 3.29 7.40 11.80
CA LEU A 84 2.79 7.58 13.15
C LEU A 84 1.34 8.06 13.15
N ALA A 85 0.58 7.58 14.12
CA ALA A 85 -0.82 7.93 14.32
C ALA A 85 -1.05 9.42 14.61
N GLY A 86 -0.02 10.14 15.06
CA GLY A 86 -0.05 11.58 15.31
C GLY A 86 1.36 12.18 15.26
N ALA A 87 1.43 13.52 15.33
CA ALA A 87 2.71 14.21 15.40
C ALA A 87 3.49 13.79 16.65
N CYS A 88 4.78 13.53 16.45
CA CYS A 88 5.67 13.02 17.48
C CYS A 88 6.87 13.95 17.69
N PRO A 89 6.70 15.05 18.44
CA PRO A 89 7.75 16.06 18.62
C PRO A 89 9.01 15.52 19.31
N GLY A 90 8.85 14.50 20.17
CA GLY A 90 9.97 13.90 20.92
C GLY A 90 11.05 13.26 20.04
N LEU A 91 10.76 12.89 18.79
CA LEU A 91 11.73 12.21 17.92
C LEU A 91 12.73 13.15 17.23
N ARG A 92 12.48 14.47 17.21
CA ARG A 92 13.36 15.44 16.54
C ARG A 92 14.62 15.80 17.34
N LEU A 93 14.74 15.35 18.59
CA LEU A 93 15.71 15.87 19.57
C LEU A 93 17.15 15.32 19.42
N GLY A 94 17.54 14.81 18.26
CA GLY A 94 18.89 14.23 18.05
C GLY A 94 19.21 13.02 18.94
N ALA A 95 18.22 12.54 19.69
CA ALA A 95 18.30 11.33 20.48
C ALA A 95 18.26 10.11 19.55
N GLY A 96 18.86 9.00 19.99
CA GLY A 96 18.63 7.71 19.35
C GLY A 96 17.12 7.40 19.29
N LEU A 97 16.71 6.44 18.48
CA LEU A 97 15.32 5.99 18.41
C LEU A 97 15.18 4.63 19.07
N ARG A 98 14.23 4.52 20.00
CA ARG A 98 13.82 3.24 20.58
C ARG A 98 12.54 2.79 19.90
N MET A 99 12.61 1.61 19.30
CA MET A 99 11.50 0.95 18.65
C MET A 99 10.96 -0.17 19.54
N GLN A 100 9.65 -0.21 19.74
CA GLN A 100 8.98 -1.25 20.51
C GLN A 100 7.87 -1.87 19.67
N GLY A 101 7.96 -3.18 19.43
CA GLY A 101 6.88 -3.94 18.83
C GLY A 101 6.88 -5.41 19.22
N ASP A 102 5.94 -6.15 18.65
CA ASP A 102 5.69 -7.54 19.02
C ASP A 102 6.80 -8.46 18.51
N ARG A 103 7.30 -9.35 19.38
CA ARG A 103 8.36 -10.33 19.08
C ARG A 103 9.58 -9.73 18.36
N GLY A 104 9.92 -8.48 18.65
CA GLY A 104 11.06 -7.78 18.04
C GLY A 104 10.82 -7.35 16.58
N ARG A 105 9.57 -7.20 16.16
CA ARG A 105 9.18 -6.67 14.85
C ARG A 105 8.28 -5.45 15.01
N LEU A 106 8.24 -4.59 13.99
CA LEU A 106 7.19 -3.58 13.83
C LEU A 106 6.40 -3.92 12.59
N CYS A 107 5.08 -4.03 12.73
CA CYS A 107 4.15 -4.30 11.65
C CYS A 107 3.05 -3.23 11.55
N GLY A 108 3.11 -2.16 12.34
CA GLY A 108 2.02 -1.18 12.45
C GLY A 108 0.82 -1.68 13.26
N PHE A 109 1.01 -2.68 14.14
CA PHE A 109 -0.06 -3.17 15.00
C PHE A 109 -0.34 -2.22 16.18
N PRO A 110 -1.58 -2.23 16.71
CA PRO A 110 -1.91 -1.48 17.92
C PRO A 110 -0.96 -1.85 19.08
N GLY A 111 -0.39 -0.83 19.72
CA GLY A 111 0.54 -1.00 20.84
C GLY A 111 2.02 -0.91 20.47
N GLU A 112 2.35 -0.97 19.18
CA GLU A 112 3.69 -0.68 18.69
C GLU A 112 4.00 0.82 18.77
N ARG A 113 5.23 1.13 19.19
CA ARG A 113 5.62 2.49 19.61
C ARG A 113 7.04 2.86 19.20
N LEU A 114 7.22 4.15 18.97
CA LEU A 114 8.50 4.82 18.80
C LEU A 114 8.71 5.83 19.93
N SER A 115 9.86 5.79 20.59
CA SER A 115 10.24 6.78 21.60
C SER A 115 11.66 7.29 21.37
N ALA A 116 11.97 8.47 21.90
CA ALA A 116 13.34 8.94 21.96
C ALA A 116 14.15 8.01 22.90
N ALA A 117 15.35 7.64 22.49
CA ALA A 117 16.33 6.93 23.29
C ALA A 117 17.29 7.95 23.89
N LEU A 118 16.83 8.62 24.93
CA LEU A 118 17.63 9.56 25.70
C LEU A 118 18.37 8.83 26.84
N PRO A 119 19.67 9.12 27.08
CA PRO A 119 20.38 8.58 28.22
C PRO A 119 19.72 9.00 29.54
N GLY A 120 19.54 8.05 30.46
CA GLY A 120 19.03 8.35 31.82
C GLY A 120 17.50 8.49 31.94
N LEU A 121 16.75 8.40 30.84
CA LEU A 121 15.30 8.18 30.90
C LEU A 121 14.99 6.70 31.13
N ASP A 122 14.13 6.45 32.12
CA ASP A 122 13.73 5.10 32.49
C ASP A 122 12.83 4.51 31.39
N SER A 123 13.10 3.25 31.03
CA SER A 123 12.37 2.57 29.95
C SER A 123 10.88 2.34 30.25
N ARG A 124 10.38 2.75 31.41
CA ARG A 124 8.97 2.61 31.81
C ARG A 124 8.18 3.83 31.35
N ARG A 125 8.69 5.04 31.57
CA ARG A 125 8.06 6.29 31.10
C ARG A 125 8.05 6.39 29.57
N ASP A 126 9.15 5.98 28.93
CA ASP A 126 9.26 5.90 27.46
C ASP A 126 8.17 5.04 26.79
N ARG A 127 7.68 3.98 27.46
CA ARG A 127 6.66 3.08 26.89
C ARG A 127 5.28 3.73 26.88
N ASP A 128 4.99 4.57 27.87
CA ASP A 128 3.68 5.23 27.99
C ASP A 128 3.63 6.51 27.14
N GLU A 129 4.75 7.23 26.99
CA GLU A 129 4.88 8.45 26.19
C GLU A 129 5.32 8.21 24.73
N GLY A 130 5.57 6.95 24.35
CA GLY A 130 5.95 6.58 22.99
C GLY A 130 4.85 6.86 21.96
N CYS A 131 5.27 7.35 20.80
CA CYS A 131 4.40 7.64 19.67
C CYS A 131 3.92 6.37 18.99
N ARG A 132 2.61 6.27 18.83
CA ARG A 132 1.96 5.10 18.27
C ARG A 132 2.22 5.01 16.77
N ILE A 133 2.61 3.84 16.32
CA ILE A 133 2.74 3.52 14.89
C ILE A 133 1.35 3.23 14.32
N SER A 134 1.05 3.78 13.15
CA SER A 134 -0.19 3.52 12.40
C SER A 134 0.01 2.58 11.22
N SER A 135 1.16 2.63 10.56
CA SER A 135 1.47 1.72 9.44
C SER A 135 2.96 1.49 9.29
N VAL A 136 3.29 0.33 8.72
CA VAL A 136 4.61 -0.06 8.26
C VAL A 136 4.44 -0.63 6.86
N GLN A 137 5.21 -0.13 5.90
CA GLN A 137 5.16 -0.55 4.51
C GLN A 137 6.59 -0.75 3.99
N ALA A 138 6.84 -1.87 3.33
CA ALA A 138 8.09 -2.08 2.60
C ALA A 138 8.06 -1.26 1.30
N LEU A 139 9.18 -0.63 0.98
CA LEU A 139 9.34 0.17 -0.22
C LEU A 139 10.22 -0.58 -1.21
N ASP A 140 9.77 -0.66 -2.45
CA ASP A 140 10.65 -0.97 -3.57
C ASP A 140 11.51 0.28 -3.92
N PRO A 141 12.51 0.14 -4.81
CA PRO A 141 13.38 1.27 -5.14
C PRO A 141 12.65 2.50 -5.71
N ALA A 142 11.58 2.28 -6.48
CA ALA A 142 10.80 3.37 -7.07
C ALA A 142 9.97 4.11 -6.01
N GLY A 143 9.30 3.37 -5.12
CA GLY A 143 8.53 3.90 -4.01
C GLY A 143 9.40 4.64 -3.00
N LEU A 144 10.63 4.17 -2.77
CA LEU A 144 11.61 4.91 -1.98
C LEU A 144 11.96 6.26 -2.60
N GLN A 145 12.24 6.30 -3.90
CA GLN A 145 12.59 7.54 -4.60
C GLN A 145 11.43 8.54 -4.56
N GLU A 146 10.23 8.10 -4.91
CA GLU A 146 9.00 8.90 -4.84
C GLU A 146 8.75 9.46 -3.44
N LEU A 147 8.94 8.64 -2.40
CA LEU A 147 8.82 9.08 -1.02
C LEU A 147 9.85 10.19 -0.69
N LEU A 148 11.11 10.01 -1.10
CA LEU A 148 12.15 11.00 -0.83
C LEU A 148 11.86 12.32 -1.54
N ILE A 149 11.41 12.30 -2.80
CA ILE A 149 11.02 13.50 -3.55
C ILE A 149 9.90 14.25 -2.83
N ARG A 150 8.84 13.54 -2.42
CA ARG A 150 7.70 14.11 -1.69
C ARG A 150 8.11 14.86 -0.42
N PHE A 151 9.15 14.41 0.27
CA PHE A 151 9.67 15.02 1.48
C PHE A 151 10.87 15.97 1.25
N GLY A 152 11.18 16.31 0.00
CA GLY A 152 12.28 17.22 -0.35
C GLY A 152 13.66 16.65 -0.04
N ARG A 153 13.81 15.32 -0.11
CA ARG A 153 15.05 14.55 0.14
C ARG A 153 15.55 13.80 -1.10
N GLY A 154 14.90 13.96 -2.26
CA GLY A 154 15.30 13.40 -3.55
C GLY A 154 16.43 14.18 -4.23
N GLU A 155 17.00 13.60 -5.29
CA GLU A 155 18.12 14.18 -6.06
C GLU A 155 17.70 15.32 -7.01
N ASP A 156 16.40 15.57 -7.12
CA ASP A 156 15.73 16.67 -7.85
C ASP A 156 15.11 17.70 -6.88
N GLY A 157 15.77 17.91 -5.74
CA GLY A 157 15.43 18.96 -4.78
C GLY A 157 15.64 20.36 -5.35
N GLU A 158 14.74 20.82 -6.22
CA GLU A 158 14.41 22.24 -6.30
C GLU A 158 13.86 22.60 -4.90
N PRO A 159 14.52 23.50 -4.15
CA PRO A 159 14.02 23.89 -2.83
C PRO A 159 12.61 24.43 -3.02
N ALA A 160 11.69 24.06 -2.13
CA ALA A 160 10.34 24.63 -2.09
C ALA A 160 10.46 26.16 -2.05
N ALA A 161 10.32 26.77 -3.23
CA ALA A 161 10.44 28.20 -3.41
C ALA A 161 9.15 28.86 -2.89
N GLY A 162 9.32 29.74 -1.91
CA GLY A 162 8.41 30.86 -1.68
C GLY A 162 7.33 30.64 -0.61
N GLU A 163 7.68 30.87 0.65
CA GLU A 163 6.81 31.73 1.45
C GLU A 163 6.92 33.14 0.84
N PRO A 164 5.84 33.76 0.34
CA PRO A 164 5.92 35.12 -0.12
C PRO A 164 6.19 36.01 1.09
N GLU A 165 7.31 36.72 1.06
CA GLU A 165 7.56 37.91 1.87
C GLU A 165 6.36 38.86 1.70
N GLN A 166 5.42 38.83 2.65
CA GLN A 166 4.44 39.89 2.81
C GLN A 166 5.15 41.07 3.45
N GLN A 167 5.83 41.82 2.59
CA GLN A 167 6.34 43.14 2.87
C GLN A 167 5.14 44.04 3.17
N MET A 168 4.97 44.39 4.45
CA MET A 168 3.97 45.38 4.88
C MET A 168 4.66 46.73 5.12
N PRO A 169 3.96 47.84 4.80
CA PRO A 169 4.51 49.17 4.54
C PRO A 169 4.96 49.94 5.78
#